data_AF-A0A6P0ZZ62-F1
#
_entry.id   AF-A0A6P0ZZ62-F1
#
_cell.length_a   1.000
_cell.length_b   1.000
_cell.length_c   1.000
_cell.angle_alpha   90.00
_cell.angle_beta   90.00
_cell.angle_gamma   90.00
#
_symmetry.space_group_name_H-M   'P 1'
#
loop_
_entity.id
_entity.type
_entity.pdbx_description
1 polymer ?
#
loop_
_entity_poly.entity_id
_entity_poly.type
_entity_poly.pdbx_seq_one_letter_code
_entity_poly.pdbx_strand_id
1 'polypeptide(L)'
;MDTNSLKILLVEDNPADADLLQIILTDAQEIQWSLVQVEKLQDAIDSLSKHHFDIVLLDLSLPDKQGLITVTKTHEVVPDLPIVVLTGLNDRVTALEALRKGAQDYLVKGKIDSELLMRTIRYAIERANTMKQLRQSEEQLQRLNEELEHRVAEQTDELRQKNQYLQEEISNRKSLEEELRQALNKEKELNDLKSRIVSVVSHEYRTPLATILSSAELLEHYSHKWSSEKKRRYFQRIQTTVQHLTKLVSDVLLFSKAEAGKLEFKPLPIDVVALCKEIVEEFKLTAKTGFTINFNCIDNSKETSCCSNQGWFCKADLDEKLLRQILSNLLSNGIKYSPDGGDIQFDLIMSDDSTMFRIQDSGIGIPPEDQERLFEAFQRSSNVGTISGTGLGLAIVKKCVNLHGGEICVESEVGVGTAFTVTLPLHSSHYSAKPNT
;
A
#
# COMPACT_ATOMS: atom_id res chain seq x y z
N MET A 1 43.86 -29.16 -51.38
CA MET A 1 45.16 -29.44 -50.75
C MET A 1 44.77 -29.91 -49.37
N ASP A 2 44.77 -31.21 -49.08
CA ASP A 2 45.98 -32.04 -49.07
C ASP A 2 45.85 -33.34 -49.87
N THR A 3 46.89 -33.67 -50.63
CA THR A 3 47.20 -35.04 -51.04
C THR A 3 47.54 -35.82 -49.78
N ASN A 4 46.53 -36.28 -49.05
CA ASN A 4 46.76 -36.99 -47.80
C ASN A 4 47.22 -38.41 -48.15
N SER A 5 48.54 -38.57 -48.26
CA SER A 5 49.15 -39.88 -48.40
C SER A 5 48.84 -40.67 -47.13
N LEU A 6 48.07 -41.75 -47.27
CA LEU A 6 47.67 -42.59 -46.16
C LEU A 6 48.91 -43.23 -45.52
N LYS A 7 49.18 -42.94 -44.26
CA LYS A 7 50.34 -43.45 -43.56
C LYS A 7 49.98 -44.65 -42.68
N ILE A 8 50.39 -45.82 -43.14
CA ILE A 8 50.06 -47.11 -42.54
C ILE A 8 51.25 -47.61 -41.73
N LEU A 9 51.01 -47.94 -40.46
CA LEU A 9 51.96 -48.72 -39.66
C LEU A 9 51.62 -50.19 -39.81
N LEU A 10 52.51 -50.97 -40.41
CA LEU A 10 52.39 -52.42 -40.46
C LEU A 10 53.30 -53.05 -39.40
N VAL A 11 52.71 -53.84 -38.51
CA VAL A 11 53.43 -54.57 -37.48
C VAL A 11 53.38 -56.06 -37.85
N GLU A 12 54.44 -56.53 -38.50
CA GLU A 12 54.53 -57.85 -39.12
C GLU A 12 56.00 -58.29 -39.15
N ASP A 13 56.30 -59.44 -38.53
CA ASP A 13 57.64 -60.01 -38.45
C ASP A 13 57.96 -60.94 -39.63
N ASN A 14 56.95 -61.47 -40.32
CA ASN A 14 57.14 -62.30 -41.50
C ASN A 14 57.35 -61.43 -42.76
N PRO A 15 58.57 -61.41 -43.35
CA PRO A 15 58.86 -60.56 -44.52
C PRO A 15 58.00 -60.93 -45.73
N ALA A 16 57.62 -62.20 -45.89
CA ALA A 16 56.80 -62.63 -47.02
C ALA A 16 55.34 -62.11 -46.92
N ASP A 17 54.79 -62.05 -45.70
CA ASP A 17 53.44 -61.52 -45.47
C ASP A 17 53.43 -59.98 -45.64
N ALA A 18 54.49 -59.31 -45.19
CA ALA A 18 54.66 -57.88 -45.37
C ALA A 18 54.82 -57.48 -46.85
N ASP A 19 55.67 -58.20 -47.60
CA ASP A 19 55.85 -58.01 -49.05
C ASP A 19 54.53 -58.23 -49.79
N LEU A 20 53.77 -59.27 -49.42
CA LEU A 20 52.47 -59.56 -50.02
C LEU A 20 51.46 -58.42 -49.77
N LEU A 21 51.38 -57.90 -48.55
CA LEU A 21 50.52 -56.75 -48.23
C LEU A 21 50.96 -55.49 -48.98
N GLN A 22 52.27 -55.27 -49.16
CA GLN A 22 52.78 -54.16 -49.95
C GLN A 22 52.36 -54.28 -51.43
N ILE A 23 52.39 -55.49 -52.00
CA ILE A 23 51.89 -55.75 -53.37
C ILE A 23 50.39 -55.46 -53.45
N ILE A 24 49.60 -55.96 -52.49
CA ILE A 24 48.14 -55.76 -52.45
C ILE A 24 47.80 -54.26 -52.35
N LEU A 25 48.52 -53.51 -51.51
CA LEU A 25 48.38 -52.04 -51.40
C LEU A 25 48.83 -51.31 -52.68
N THR A 26 49.82 -51.81 -53.40
CA THR A 26 50.27 -51.21 -54.67
C THR A 26 49.21 -51.39 -55.78
N ASP A 27 48.51 -52.52 -55.78
CA ASP A 27 47.44 -52.81 -56.74
C ASP A 27 46.20 -51.92 -56.52
N ALA A 28 45.99 -51.44 -55.29
CA ALA A 28 45.01 -50.42 -54.96
C ALA A 28 45.41 -49.04 -55.52
N GLN A 29 45.25 -48.81 -56.82
CA GLN A 29 45.62 -47.55 -57.51
C GLN A 29 44.84 -46.29 -57.08
N GLU A 30 43.99 -46.38 -56.06
CA GLU A 30 43.04 -45.31 -55.69
C GLU A 30 43.60 -44.24 -54.75
N ILE A 31 44.63 -44.54 -53.94
CA ILE A 31 45.12 -43.64 -52.87
C ILE A 31 46.65 -43.72 -52.76
N GLN A 32 47.32 -42.57 -52.62
CA GLN A 32 48.75 -42.55 -52.28
C GLN A 32 48.93 -43.04 -50.83
N TRP A 33 49.86 -43.95 -50.59
CA TRP A 33 50.13 -44.47 -49.25
C TRP A 33 51.62 -44.49 -48.95
N SER A 34 51.95 -44.47 -47.66
CA SER A 34 53.29 -44.74 -47.14
C SER A 34 53.19 -45.83 -46.08
N LEU A 35 53.97 -46.89 -46.25
CA LEU A 35 53.99 -48.03 -45.35
C LEU A 35 55.26 -47.96 -44.50
N VAL A 36 55.11 -47.95 -43.19
CA VAL A 36 56.22 -48.16 -42.25
C VAL A 36 56.03 -49.54 -41.66
N GLN A 37 56.95 -50.45 -41.96
CA GLN A 37 56.95 -51.78 -41.37
C GLN A 37 57.83 -51.80 -40.11
N VAL A 38 57.36 -52.50 -39.08
CA VAL A 38 58.11 -52.84 -37.88
C VAL A 38 57.85 -54.31 -37.53
N GLU A 39 58.84 -55.00 -36.98
CA GLU A 39 58.76 -56.45 -36.72
C GLU A 39 58.33 -56.77 -35.28
N LYS A 40 58.41 -55.81 -34.35
CA LYS A 40 58.11 -56.00 -32.91
C LYS A 40 57.08 -55.00 -32.44
N LEU A 41 56.27 -55.38 -31.45
CA LEU A 41 55.30 -54.47 -30.84
C LEU A 41 55.99 -53.29 -30.16
N GLN A 42 57.14 -53.50 -29.51
CA GLN A 42 57.86 -52.39 -28.89
C GLN A 42 58.30 -51.33 -29.91
N ASP A 43 58.78 -51.76 -31.08
CA ASP A 43 59.18 -50.86 -32.16
C ASP A 43 57.96 -50.11 -32.74
N ALA A 44 56.80 -50.76 -32.79
CA ALA A 44 55.53 -50.14 -33.15
C ALA A 44 55.14 -49.02 -32.17
N ILE A 45 55.18 -49.29 -30.86
CA ILE A 45 54.87 -48.30 -29.82
C ILE A 45 55.84 -47.11 -29.88
N ASP A 46 57.14 -47.38 -30.03
CA ASP A 46 58.16 -46.35 -30.16
C ASP A 46 57.93 -45.51 -31.43
N SER A 47 57.54 -46.14 -32.55
CA SER A 47 57.23 -45.44 -33.79
C SER A 47 55.97 -44.58 -33.69
N LEU A 48 54.91 -45.09 -33.06
CA LEU A 48 53.65 -44.36 -32.79
C LEU A 48 53.89 -43.11 -31.93
N SER A 49 54.89 -43.13 -31.05
CA SER A 49 55.25 -41.94 -30.25
C SER A 49 56.01 -40.87 -31.03
N LYS A 50 56.71 -41.25 -32.11
CA LYS A 50 57.61 -40.38 -32.89
C LYS A 50 57.01 -39.88 -34.19
N HIS A 51 56.06 -40.62 -34.75
CA HIS A 51 55.51 -40.37 -36.07
C HIS A 51 53.99 -40.48 -36.07
N HIS A 52 53.34 -39.62 -36.86
CA HIS A 52 51.91 -39.74 -37.14
C HIS A 52 51.64 -40.92 -38.08
N PHE A 53 50.54 -41.64 -37.82
CA PHE A 53 49.98 -42.71 -38.63
C PHE A 53 48.47 -42.52 -38.70
N ASP A 54 47.86 -43.00 -39.78
CA ASP A 54 46.41 -42.94 -39.97
C ASP A 54 45.73 -44.26 -39.61
N ILE A 55 46.46 -45.38 -39.66
CA ILE A 55 45.98 -46.71 -39.27
C ILE A 55 47.14 -47.64 -38.89
N VAL A 56 46.86 -48.60 -38.00
CA VAL A 56 47.77 -49.71 -37.66
C VAL A 56 47.20 -51.01 -38.20
N LEU A 57 47.99 -51.71 -39.04
CA LEU A 57 47.76 -53.10 -39.40
C LEU A 57 48.63 -53.96 -38.47
N LEU A 58 47.99 -54.77 -37.63
CA LEU A 58 48.65 -55.45 -36.51
C LEU A 58 48.54 -56.96 -36.63
N ASP A 59 49.66 -57.65 -36.84
CA ASP A 59 49.71 -59.09 -36.62
C ASP A 59 49.64 -59.41 -35.13
N LEU A 60 48.97 -60.52 -34.80
CA LEU A 60 48.87 -61.07 -33.46
C LEU A 60 50.04 -62.00 -33.11
N SER A 61 50.82 -62.44 -34.09
CA SER A 61 51.89 -63.44 -33.91
C SER A 61 53.30 -62.84 -33.88
N LEU A 62 53.51 -61.78 -33.09
CA LEU A 62 54.80 -61.09 -33.04
C LEU A 62 55.84 -61.79 -32.13
N PRO A 63 57.15 -61.61 -32.39
CA PRO A 63 58.21 -62.29 -31.67
C PRO A 63 58.40 -61.79 -30.22
N ASP A 64 57.97 -60.57 -29.90
CA ASP A 64 58.10 -59.99 -28.55
C ASP A 64 56.84 -60.13 -27.68
N LYS A 65 55.64 -60.14 -28.29
CA LYS A 65 54.34 -60.31 -27.60
C LYS A 65 53.34 -61.01 -28.51
N GLN A 66 52.62 -62.00 -27.98
CA GLN A 66 51.66 -62.80 -28.75
C GLN A 66 50.21 -62.56 -28.32
N GLY A 67 49.31 -62.64 -29.29
CA GLY A 67 47.86 -62.65 -29.11
C GLY A 67 47.27 -61.29 -28.74
N LEU A 68 46.14 -61.32 -28.03
CA LEU A 68 45.29 -60.17 -27.74
C LEU A 68 45.93 -59.06 -26.91
N ILE A 69 47.01 -59.39 -26.18
CA ILE A 69 47.78 -58.43 -25.39
C ILE A 69 48.36 -57.35 -26.30
N THR A 70 48.70 -57.71 -27.54
CA THR A 70 49.25 -56.80 -28.54
C THR A 70 48.24 -55.71 -28.91
N VAL A 71 46.98 -56.07 -29.16
CA VAL A 71 45.89 -55.11 -29.45
C VAL A 71 45.61 -54.19 -28.27
N THR A 72 45.52 -54.76 -27.07
CA THR A 72 45.20 -53.97 -25.86
C THR A 72 46.29 -52.92 -25.59
N LYS A 73 47.57 -53.32 -25.66
CA LYS A 73 48.69 -52.40 -25.44
C LYS A 73 48.79 -51.32 -26.52
N THR A 74 48.52 -51.65 -27.78
CA THR A 74 48.48 -50.63 -28.85
C THR A 74 47.34 -49.65 -28.61
N HIS A 75 46.14 -50.14 -28.31
CA HIS A 75 44.96 -49.29 -28.09
C HIS A 75 45.10 -48.38 -26.85
N GLU A 76 45.76 -48.84 -25.79
CA GLU A 76 46.06 -48.02 -24.60
C GLU A 76 46.97 -46.83 -24.93
N VAL A 77 47.93 -47.00 -25.84
CA VAL A 77 48.87 -45.93 -26.24
C VAL A 77 48.23 -44.99 -27.25
N VAL A 78 47.42 -45.52 -28.16
CA VAL A 78 46.77 -44.75 -29.24
C VAL A 78 45.26 -45.07 -29.33
N PRO A 79 44.45 -44.55 -28.40
CA PRO A 79 43.03 -44.89 -28.29
C PRO A 79 42.19 -44.45 -29.49
N ASP A 80 42.59 -43.35 -30.14
CA ASP A 80 41.86 -42.76 -31.28
C ASP A 80 42.36 -43.26 -32.65
N LEU A 81 43.45 -44.02 -32.71
CA LEU A 81 44.02 -44.52 -33.96
C LEU A 81 43.37 -45.87 -34.33
N PRO A 82 42.81 -46.03 -35.53
CA PRO A 82 42.25 -47.31 -35.96
C PRO A 82 43.29 -48.43 -35.99
N ILE A 83 42.93 -49.58 -35.40
CA ILE A 83 43.73 -50.81 -35.40
C ILE A 83 42.95 -51.88 -36.15
N VAL A 84 43.52 -52.40 -37.23
CA VAL A 84 42.99 -53.54 -37.98
C VAL A 84 43.92 -54.72 -37.75
N VAL A 85 43.36 -55.84 -37.32
CA VAL A 85 44.14 -57.01 -36.93
C VAL A 85 44.32 -57.97 -38.09
N LEU A 86 45.55 -58.41 -38.33
CA LEU A 86 45.88 -59.46 -39.30
C LEU A 86 45.91 -60.79 -38.56
N THR A 87 45.12 -61.78 -39.02
CA THR A 87 44.97 -63.08 -38.33
C THR A 87 45.14 -64.25 -39.29
N GLY A 88 45.62 -65.41 -38.80
CA GLY A 88 45.78 -66.63 -39.60
C GLY A 88 44.44 -67.30 -39.97
N LEU A 89 44.49 -68.24 -40.94
CA LEU A 89 43.31 -68.93 -41.50
C LEU A 89 42.48 -69.73 -40.46
N ASN A 90 43.06 -70.07 -39.30
CA ASN A 90 42.43 -70.89 -38.27
C ASN A 90 42.07 -70.13 -36.98
N ASP A 91 42.27 -68.80 -36.92
CA ASP A 91 42.23 -68.02 -35.67
C ASP A 91 41.05 -67.05 -35.57
N ARG A 92 39.88 -67.48 -36.07
CA ARG A 92 38.65 -66.65 -36.08
C ARG A 92 38.17 -66.27 -34.67
N VAL A 93 38.37 -67.14 -33.68
CA VAL A 93 38.02 -66.86 -32.27
C VAL A 93 38.88 -65.72 -31.73
N THR A 94 40.19 -65.80 -31.93
CA THR A 94 41.16 -64.76 -31.54
C THR A 94 40.86 -63.43 -32.23
N ALA A 95 40.45 -63.45 -33.49
CA ALA A 95 40.07 -62.24 -34.22
C ALA A 95 38.84 -61.54 -33.62
N LEU A 96 37.80 -62.29 -33.24
CA LEU A 96 36.62 -61.73 -32.59
C LEU A 96 36.93 -61.17 -31.19
N GLU A 97 37.82 -61.82 -30.45
CA GLU A 97 38.28 -61.33 -29.15
C GLU A 97 39.12 -60.06 -29.30
N ALA A 98 39.88 -59.92 -30.38
CA ALA A 98 40.62 -58.69 -30.68
C ALA A 98 39.71 -57.48 -30.87
N LEU A 99 38.57 -57.66 -31.55
CA LEU A 99 37.56 -56.59 -31.69
C LEU A 99 37.01 -56.11 -30.34
N ARG A 100 36.78 -57.04 -29.40
CA ARG A 100 36.35 -56.70 -28.03
C ARG A 100 37.43 -55.97 -27.22
N LYS A 101 38.68 -56.02 -27.66
CA LYS A 101 39.85 -55.41 -27.00
C LYS A 101 40.31 -54.11 -27.64
N GLY A 102 39.55 -53.56 -28.59
CA GLY A 102 39.81 -52.25 -29.18
C GLY A 102 40.24 -52.27 -30.66
N ALA A 103 40.42 -53.45 -31.26
CA ALA A 103 40.56 -53.52 -32.72
C ALA A 103 39.24 -53.13 -33.39
N GLN A 104 39.34 -52.41 -34.50
CA GLN A 104 38.18 -51.91 -35.23
C GLN A 104 37.65 -52.90 -36.25
N ASP A 105 38.55 -53.69 -36.85
CA ASP A 105 38.23 -54.77 -37.76
C ASP A 105 39.37 -55.80 -37.79
N TYR A 106 39.19 -56.91 -38.51
CA TYR A 106 40.24 -57.89 -38.75
C TYR A 106 40.25 -58.40 -40.20
N LEU A 107 41.42 -58.81 -40.66
CA LEU A 107 41.65 -59.40 -41.97
C LEU A 107 42.34 -60.75 -41.83
N VAL A 108 41.84 -61.75 -42.56
CA VAL A 108 42.38 -63.12 -42.52
C VAL A 108 43.47 -63.28 -43.58
N LYS A 109 44.72 -63.53 -43.14
CA LYS A 109 45.88 -63.80 -44.00
C LYS A 109 45.56 -64.91 -45.01
N GLY A 110 45.98 -64.74 -46.26
CA GLY A 110 45.69 -65.66 -47.37
C GLY A 110 44.29 -65.51 -48.02
N LYS A 111 43.42 -64.64 -47.49
CA LYS A 111 42.13 -64.24 -48.10
C LYS A 111 42.01 -62.72 -48.28
N ILE A 112 43.14 -62.01 -48.20
CA ILE A 112 43.21 -60.56 -48.35
C ILE A 112 43.41 -60.27 -49.84
N ASP A 113 42.45 -59.55 -50.42
CA ASP A 113 42.59 -58.92 -51.73
C ASP A 113 42.63 -57.40 -51.58
N SER A 114 42.94 -56.71 -52.68
CA SER A 114 43.10 -55.25 -52.72
C SER A 114 41.81 -54.52 -52.31
N GLU A 115 40.65 -55.00 -52.78
CA GLU A 115 39.35 -54.41 -52.50
C GLU A 115 38.99 -54.53 -51.00
N LEU A 116 39.14 -55.72 -50.42
CA LEU A 116 38.82 -55.99 -49.02
C LEU A 116 39.73 -55.19 -48.08
N LEU A 117 41.04 -55.18 -48.33
CA LEU A 117 42.00 -54.44 -47.52
C LEU A 117 41.67 -52.94 -47.50
N MET A 118 41.47 -52.35 -48.68
CA MET A 118 41.17 -50.92 -48.79
C MET A 118 39.82 -50.55 -48.19
N ARG A 119 38.81 -51.40 -48.35
CA ARG A 119 37.49 -51.19 -47.74
C ARG A 119 37.57 -51.20 -46.22
N THR A 120 38.27 -52.18 -45.64
CA THR A 120 38.46 -52.29 -44.18
C THR A 120 39.25 -51.11 -43.62
N ILE A 121 40.34 -50.70 -44.29
CA ILE A 121 41.13 -49.52 -43.91
C ILE A 121 40.25 -48.26 -43.91
N ARG A 122 39.49 -48.04 -45.00
CA ARG A 122 38.64 -46.86 -45.17
C ARG A 122 37.57 -46.77 -44.09
N TYR A 123 36.86 -47.86 -43.82
CA TYR A 123 35.83 -47.88 -42.78
C TYR A 123 36.39 -47.72 -41.37
N ALA A 124 37.56 -48.28 -41.08
CA ALA A 124 38.21 -48.10 -39.79
C ALA A 124 38.55 -46.61 -39.55
N ILE A 125 39.17 -45.95 -40.54
CA ILE A 125 39.51 -44.52 -40.46
C ILE A 125 38.27 -43.64 -40.35
N GLU A 126 37.25 -43.89 -41.19
CA GLU A 126 36.00 -43.13 -41.16
C GLU A 126 35.33 -43.22 -39.79
N ARG A 127 35.23 -44.43 -39.22
CA ARG A 127 34.66 -44.67 -37.90
C ARG A 127 35.44 -43.97 -36.79
N ALA A 128 36.77 -44.02 -36.81
CA ALA A 128 37.61 -43.31 -35.86
C ALA A 128 37.38 -41.80 -35.90
N ASN A 129 37.29 -41.23 -37.12
CA ASN A 129 37.02 -39.81 -37.32
C ASN A 129 35.63 -39.40 -36.81
N THR A 130 34.59 -40.20 -37.09
CA THR A 130 33.23 -39.95 -36.58
C THR A 130 33.18 -39.98 -35.05
N MET A 131 33.84 -40.96 -34.42
CA MET A 131 33.89 -41.05 -32.96
C MET A 131 34.61 -39.85 -32.34
N LYS A 132 35.71 -39.40 -32.94
CA LYS A 132 36.43 -38.21 -32.52
C LYS A 132 35.56 -36.95 -32.62
N GLN A 133 34.86 -36.77 -33.75
CA GLN A 133 33.94 -35.64 -33.95
C GLN A 133 32.78 -35.65 -32.96
N LEU A 134 32.18 -36.82 -32.71
CA LEU A 134 31.10 -36.96 -31.73
C LEU A 134 31.56 -36.53 -30.34
N ARG A 135 32.71 -37.05 -29.88
CA ARG A 135 33.28 -36.68 -28.58
C ARG A 135 33.55 -35.18 -28.47
N GLN A 136 34.09 -34.56 -29.52
CA GLN A 136 34.31 -33.11 -29.56
C GLN A 136 32.99 -32.33 -29.47
N SER A 137 31.95 -32.79 -30.18
CA SER A 137 30.63 -32.15 -30.13
C SER A 137 29.94 -32.32 -28.77
N GLU A 138 30.08 -33.48 -28.13
CA GLU A 138 29.58 -33.74 -26.77
C GLU A 138 30.25 -32.83 -25.75
N GLU A 139 31.58 -32.70 -25.79
CA GLU A 139 32.33 -31.80 -24.94
C GLU A 139 31.94 -30.32 -25.16
N GLN A 140 31.70 -29.92 -26.41
CA GLN A 140 31.24 -28.57 -26.74
C GLN A 140 29.82 -28.30 -26.23
N LEU A 141 28.90 -29.25 -26.40
CA LEU A 141 27.52 -29.15 -25.90
C LEU A 141 27.49 -29.04 -24.39
N GLN A 142 28.31 -29.83 -23.69
CA GLN A 142 28.40 -29.78 -22.24
C GLN A 142 28.86 -28.38 -21.76
N ARG A 143 29.92 -27.83 -22.36
CA ARG A 143 30.39 -26.47 -22.03
C ARG A 143 29.34 -25.41 -22.27
N LEU A 144 28.64 -25.47 -23.41
CA LEU A 144 27.61 -24.49 -23.74
C LEU A 144 26.41 -24.59 -22.79
N ASN A 145 26.05 -25.81 -22.36
CA ASN A 145 24.98 -26.02 -21.40
C ASN A 145 25.35 -25.45 -20.03
N GLU A 146 26.57 -25.68 -19.55
CA GLU A 146 27.07 -25.09 -18.31
C GLU A 146 27.07 -23.54 -18.36
N GLU A 147 27.50 -22.95 -19.48
CA GLU A 147 27.45 -21.49 -19.69
C GLU A 147 26.01 -20.96 -19.68
N LEU A 148 25.09 -21.66 -20.35
CA LEU A 148 23.68 -21.29 -20.41
C LEU A 148 23.03 -21.37 -19.03
N GLU A 149 23.29 -22.42 -18.26
CA GLU A 149 22.78 -22.58 -16.89
C GLU A 149 23.26 -21.46 -15.99
N HIS A 150 24.55 -21.08 -16.08
CA HIS A 150 25.09 -19.93 -15.35
C HIS A 150 24.36 -18.63 -15.72
N ARG A 151 24.18 -18.37 -17.02
CA ARG A 151 23.54 -17.14 -17.51
C ARG A 151 22.06 -17.07 -17.12
N VAL A 152 21.35 -18.20 -17.16
CA VAL A 152 19.96 -18.29 -16.72
C VAL A 152 19.85 -18.02 -15.22
N ALA A 153 20.76 -18.56 -14.40
CA ALA A 153 20.79 -18.29 -12.97
C ALA A 153 20.99 -16.80 -12.69
N GLU A 154 21.99 -16.16 -13.31
CA GLU A 154 22.26 -14.72 -13.15
C GLU A 154 21.06 -13.86 -13.55
N GLN A 155 20.43 -14.13 -14.70
CA GLN A 155 19.26 -13.37 -15.16
C GLN A 155 18.05 -13.58 -14.26
N THR A 156 17.87 -14.79 -13.71
CA THR A 156 16.76 -15.10 -12.80
C THR A 156 16.92 -14.33 -11.49
N ASP A 157 18.14 -14.23 -10.97
CA ASP A 157 18.42 -13.46 -9.75
C ASP A 157 18.26 -11.95 -9.98
N GLU A 158 18.74 -11.41 -11.11
CA GLU A 158 18.53 -10.00 -11.46
C GLU A 158 17.03 -9.66 -11.59
N LEU A 159 16.27 -10.52 -12.26
CA LEU A 159 14.83 -10.34 -12.42
C LEU A 159 14.09 -10.43 -11.09
N ARG A 160 14.52 -11.33 -10.19
CA ARG A 160 13.95 -11.46 -8.86
C ARG A 160 14.18 -10.20 -8.03
N GLN A 161 15.38 -9.64 -8.05
CA GLN A 161 15.70 -8.38 -7.36
C GLN A 161 14.87 -7.22 -7.91
N LYS A 162 14.76 -7.08 -9.23
CA LYS A 162 13.92 -6.05 -9.86
C LYS A 162 12.44 -6.20 -9.49
N ASN A 163 11.91 -7.43 -9.48
CA ASN A 163 10.53 -7.66 -9.08
C ASN A 163 10.27 -7.29 -7.62
N GLN A 164 11.19 -7.61 -6.71
CA GLN A 164 11.08 -7.21 -5.30
C GLN A 164 11.09 -5.69 -5.16
N TYR A 165 12.04 -5.01 -5.80
CA TYR A 165 12.10 -3.55 -5.82
C TYR A 165 10.81 -2.90 -6.36
N LEU A 166 10.27 -3.41 -7.47
CA LEU A 166 9.03 -2.91 -8.05
C LEU A 166 7.82 -3.14 -7.14
N GLN A 167 7.77 -4.27 -6.43
CA GLN A 167 6.69 -4.54 -5.47
C GLN A 167 6.72 -3.56 -4.30
N GLU A 168 7.91 -3.26 -3.76
CA GLU A 168 8.10 -2.27 -2.69
C GLU A 168 7.69 -0.86 -3.16
N GLU A 169 8.15 -0.43 -4.34
CA GLU A 169 7.80 0.87 -4.92
C GLU A 169 6.29 1.00 -5.18
N ILE A 170 5.63 -0.06 -5.69
CA ILE A 170 4.18 -0.08 -5.88
C ILE A 170 3.45 0.04 -4.54
N SER A 171 3.91 -0.65 -3.50
CA SER A 171 3.31 -0.57 -2.18
C SER A 171 3.42 0.85 -1.61
N ASN A 172 4.58 1.47 -1.73
CA ASN A 172 4.83 2.83 -1.25
C ASN A 172 4.00 3.88 -2.02
N ARG A 173 3.87 3.73 -3.34
CA ARG A 173 3.00 4.60 -4.14
C ARG A 173 1.53 4.50 -3.74
N LYS A 174 1.04 3.30 -3.45
CA LYS A 174 -0.35 3.11 -3.02
C LYS A 174 -0.64 3.76 -1.67
N SER A 175 0.28 3.69 -0.70
CA SER A 175 0.09 4.38 0.58
C SER A 175 0.08 5.90 0.41
N LEU A 176 1.00 6.44 -0.40
CA LEU A 176 1.05 7.88 -0.69
C LEU A 176 -0.22 8.36 -1.44
N GLU A 177 -0.73 7.58 -2.39
CA GLU A 177 -1.95 7.90 -3.11
C GLU A 177 -3.17 7.95 -2.18
N GLU A 178 -3.28 7.01 -1.24
CA GLU A 178 -4.36 6.99 -0.26
C GLU A 178 -4.27 8.18 0.72
N GLU A 179 -3.07 8.49 1.23
CA GLU A 179 -2.85 9.68 2.07
C GLU A 179 -3.23 10.98 1.33
N LEU A 180 -2.83 11.10 0.06
CA LEU A 180 -3.17 12.25 -0.77
C LEU A 180 -4.68 12.35 -1.00
N ARG A 181 -5.34 11.22 -1.23
CA ARG A 181 -6.79 11.17 -1.42
C ARG A 181 -7.54 11.62 -0.17
N GLN A 182 -7.09 11.20 1.01
CA GLN A 182 -7.66 11.63 2.28
C GLN A 182 -7.46 13.13 2.51
N ALA A 183 -6.26 13.65 2.25
CA ALA A 183 -5.97 15.08 2.34
C ALA A 183 -6.86 15.90 1.39
N LEU A 184 -7.02 15.45 0.14
CA LEU A 184 -7.86 16.11 -0.86
C LEU A 184 -9.34 16.12 -0.47
N ASN A 185 -9.86 15.02 0.07
CA ASN A 185 -11.24 14.96 0.55
C ASN A 185 -11.46 15.95 1.71
N LYS A 186 -10.54 15.98 2.68
CA LYS A 186 -10.59 16.93 3.80
C LYS A 186 -10.51 18.39 3.31
N GLU A 187 -9.68 18.67 2.31
CA GLU A 187 -9.61 20.00 1.70
C GLU A 187 -10.93 20.39 1.03
N LYS A 188 -11.55 19.48 0.27
CA LYS A 188 -12.86 19.71 -0.37
C LYS A 188 -13.95 19.98 0.66
N GLU A 189 -14.02 19.18 1.73
CA GLU A 189 -14.99 19.38 2.82
C GLU A 189 -14.84 20.77 3.46
N LEU A 190 -13.60 21.20 3.73
CA LEU A 190 -13.31 22.54 4.25
C LEU A 190 -13.72 23.64 3.27
N ASN A 191 -13.50 23.44 1.98
CA ASN A 191 -13.85 24.42 0.95
C ASN A 191 -15.37 24.54 0.76
N ASP A 192 -16.09 23.42 0.79
CA ASP A 192 -17.55 23.39 0.73
C ASP A 192 -18.18 24.03 1.98
N LEU A 193 -17.60 23.80 3.16
CA LEU A 193 -17.99 24.47 4.39
C LEU A 193 -17.74 25.98 4.27
N LYS A 194 -16.55 26.40 3.83
CA LYS A 194 -16.21 27.83 3.62
C LYS A 194 -17.20 28.51 2.68
N SER A 195 -17.55 27.87 1.57
CA SER A 195 -18.50 28.40 0.60
C SER A 195 -19.90 28.53 1.20
N ARG A 196 -20.35 27.54 1.99
CA ARG A 196 -21.61 27.60 2.75
C ARG A 196 -21.62 28.75 3.76
N ILE A 197 -20.54 28.94 4.52
CA ILE A 197 -20.41 30.06 5.48
C ILE A 197 -20.66 31.38 4.76
N VAL A 198 -19.93 31.64 3.68
CA VAL A 198 -20.01 32.93 2.96
C VAL A 198 -21.42 33.15 2.41
N SER A 199 -22.05 32.11 1.86
CA SER A 199 -23.41 32.21 1.30
C SER A 199 -24.47 32.50 2.37
N VAL A 200 -24.50 31.70 3.44
CA VAL A 200 -25.49 31.84 4.53
C VAL A 200 -25.32 33.17 5.24
N VAL A 201 -24.09 33.54 5.59
CA VAL A 201 -23.80 34.81 6.28
C VAL A 201 -24.18 36.00 5.41
N SER A 202 -23.89 35.95 4.10
CA SER A 202 -24.29 37.03 3.19
C SER A 202 -25.80 37.21 3.11
N HIS A 203 -26.56 36.12 3.09
CA HIS A 203 -28.03 36.17 3.10
C HIS A 203 -28.57 36.71 4.43
N GLU A 204 -28.08 36.18 5.56
CA GLU A 204 -28.50 36.59 6.91
C GLU A 204 -28.09 38.04 7.25
N TYR A 205 -27.09 38.62 6.57
CA TYR A 205 -26.80 40.06 6.66
C TYR A 205 -27.69 40.93 5.76
N ARG A 206 -28.02 40.48 4.55
CA ARG A 206 -28.78 41.29 3.59
C ARG A 206 -30.17 41.67 4.13
N THR A 207 -30.85 40.72 4.76
CA THR A 207 -32.22 40.91 5.31
C THR A 207 -32.31 41.98 6.41
N PRO A 208 -31.50 41.94 7.49
CA PRO A 208 -31.50 42.98 8.52
C PRO A 208 -31.02 44.33 7.97
N LEU A 209 -30.03 44.37 7.08
CA LEU A 209 -29.59 45.61 6.44
C LEU A 209 -30.70 46.27 5.61
N ALA A 210 -31.45 45.49 4.82
CA ALA A 210 -32.62 45.98 4.09
C ALA A 210 -33.71 46.50 5.05
N THR A 211 -33.89 45.85 6.19
CA THR A 211 -34.85 46.29 7.22
C THR A 211 -34.44 47.61 7.87
N ILE A 212 -33.14 47.79 8.17
CA ILE A 212 -32.59 49.04 8.71
C ILE A 212 -32.74 50.15 7.69
N LEU A 213 -32.34 49.91 6.43
CA LEU A 213 -32.42 50.88 5.35
C LEU A 213 -33.87 51.33 5.12
N SER A 214 -34.79 50.37 4.95
CA SER A 214 -36.21 50.69 4.77
C SER A 214 -36.79 51.47 5.95
N SER A 215 -36.42 51.11 7.19
CA SER A 215 -36.85 51.84 8.38
C SER A 215 -36.29 53.26 8.43
N ALA A 216 -35.05 53.46 7.99
CA ALA A 216 -34.40 54.76 7.92
C ALA A 216 -35.01 55.65 6.82
N GLU A 217 -35.20 55.14 5.60
CA GLU A 217 -35.84 55.85 4.48
C GLU A 217 -37.27 56.29 4.84
N LEU A 218 -38.01 55.41 5.50
CA LEU A 218 -39.36 55.69 5.97
C LEU A 218 -39.40 56.78 7.03
N LEU A 219 -38.44 56.79 7.96
CA LEU A 219 -38.27 57.87 8.93
C LEU A 219 -37.87 59.18 8.24
N GLU A 220 -36.97 59.14 7.26
CA GLU A 220 -36.54 60.34 6.53
C GLU A 220 -37.69 60.99 5.77
N HIS A 221 -38.44 60.23 4.98
CA HIS A 221 -39.48 60.79 4.09
C HIS A 221 -40.82 61.03 4.78
N TYR A 222 -41.18 60.24 5.80
CA TYR A 222 -42.54 60.27 6.36
C TYR A 222 -42.61 60.61 7.85
N SER A 223 -41.48 60.81 8.55
CA SER A 223 -41.50 61.09 10.00
C SER A 223 -42.38 62.29 10.36
N HIS A 224 -42.41 63.35 9.56
CA HIS A 224 -43.22 64.54 9.84
C HIS A 224 -44.74 64.24 9.92
N LYS A 225 -45.22 63.16 9.29
CA LYS A 225 -46.64 62.75 9.29
C LYS A 225 -47.00 61.75 10.40
N TRP A 226 -46.03 61.34 11.22
CA TRP A 226 -46.19 60.23 12.16
C TRP A 226 -46.17 60.68 13.61
N SER A 227 -46.93 59.97 14.46
CA SER A 227 -46.91 60.15 15.90
C SER A 227 -45.53 59.81 16.49
N SER A 228 -45.20 60.39 17.65
CA SER A 228 -43.97 60.11 18.40
C SER A 228 -43.82 58.61 18.69
N GLU A 229 -44.94 57.93 18.97
CA GLU A 229 -44.98 56.49 19.22
C GLU A 229 -44.58 55.67 18.00
N LYS A 230 -45.11 56.02 16.82
CA LYS A 230 -44.75 55.33 15.57
C LYS A 230 -43.27 55.55 15.23
N LYS A 231 -42.73 56.76 15.42
CA LYS A 231 -41.29 57.03 15.25
C LYS A 231 -40.44 56.16 16.18
N ARG A 232 -40.82 56.09 17.46
CA ARG A 232 -40.10 55.30 18.46
C ARG A 232 -40.05 53.82 18.10
N ARG A 233 -41.13 53.25 17.57
CA ARG A 233 -41.12 51.85 17.09
C ARG A 233 -40.13 51.61 15.95
N TYR A 234 -40.00 52.53 14.98
CA TYR A 234 -39.02 52.39 13.91
C TYR A 234 -37.58 52.52 14.41
N PHE A 235 -37.31 53.46 15.34
CA PHE A 235 -35.99 53.54 15.99
C PHE A 235 -35.66 52.28 16.78
N GLN A 236 -36.60 51.76 17.56
CA GLN A 236 -36.44 50.48 18.27
C GLN A 236 -36.18 49.33 17.29
N ARG A 237 -36.92 49.27 16.17
CA ARG A 237 -36.70 48.27 15.12
C ARG A 237 -35.27 48.33 14.56
N ILE A 238 -34.74 49.53 14.30
CA ILE A 238 -33.35 49.69 13.86
C ILE A 238 -32.39 49.19 14.94
N GLN A 239 -32.55 49.62 16.20
CA GLN A 239 -31.69 49.23 17.32
C GLN A 239 -31.67 47.71 17.54
N THR A 240 -32.83 47.07 17.59
CA THR A 240 -32.94 45.61 17.75
C THR A 240 -32.31 44.88 16.55
N THR A 241 -32.46 45.40 15.33
CA THR A 241 -31.87 44.81 14.13
C THR A 241 -30.35 44.93 14.12
N VAL A 242 -29.79 46.06 14.60
CA VAL A 242 -28.35 46.25 14.78
C VAL A 242 -27.80 45.30 15.83
N GLN A 243 -28.46 45.16 16.99
CA GLN A 243 -28.07 44.21 18.04
C GLN A 243 -28.05 42.77 17.51
N HIS A 244 -29.05 42.40 16.70
CA HIS A 244 -29.08 41.10 16.05
C HIS A 244 -27.88 40.91 15.11
N LEU A 245 -27.56 41.91 14.27
CA LEU A 245 -26.41 41.84 13.36
C LEU A 245 -25.06 41.73 14.10
N THR A 246 -24.91 42.42 15.23
CA THR A 246 -23.73 42.29 16.10
C THR A 246 -23.60 40.89 16.69
N LYS A 247 -24.71 40.27 17.12
CA LYS A 247 -24.72 38.88 17.59
C LYS A 247 -24.30 37.92 16.48
N LEU A 248 -24.84 38.08 15.27
CA LEU A 248 -24.46 37.27 14.10
C LEU A 248 -22.96 37.33 13.81
N VAL A 249 -22.35 38.53 13.80
CA VAL A 249 -20.90 38.69 13.61
C VAL A 249 -20.13 37.95 14.71
N SER A 250 -20.58 38.07 15.96
CA SER A 250 -19.93 37.44 17.11
C SER A 250 -20.01 35.91 17.02
N ASP A 251 -21.16 35.35 16.64
CA ASP A 251 -21.36 33.91 16.46
C ASP A 251 -20.47 33.35 15.33
N VAL A 252 -20.38 34.06 14.19
CA VAL A 252 -19.51 33.66 13.07
C VAL A 252 -18.02 33.68 13.46
N LEU A 253 -17.58 34.71 14.19
CA LEU A 253 -16.20 34.80 14.68
C LEU A 253 -15.88 33.70 15.70
N LEU A 254 -16.81 33.42 16.61
CA LEU A 254 -16.65 32.38 17.63
C LEU A 254 -16.58 31.01 16.98
N PHE A 255 -17.47 30.73 16.01
CA PHE A 255 -17.43 29.51 15.21
C PHE A 255 -16.11 29.38 14.44
N SER A 256 -15.66 30.44 13.77
CA SER A 256 -14.40 30.42 13.01
C SER A 256 -13.18 30.16 13.90
N LYS A 257 -13.16 30.71 15.11
CA LYS A 257 -12.10 30.44 16.10
C LYS A 257 -12.17 29.00 16.62
N ALA A 258 -13.37 28.48 16.85
CA ALA A 258 -13.57 27.09 17.29
C ALA A 258 -13.13 26.08 16.22
N GLU A 259 -13.46 26.31 14.94
CA GLU A 259 -13.02 25.45 13.83
C GLU A 259 -11.51 25.50 13.61
N ALA A 260 -10.89 26.66 13.82
CA ALA A 260 -9.43 26.80 13.75
C ALA A 260 -8.70 26.22 14.98
N GLY A 261 -9.40 25.68 15.99
CA GLY A 261 -8.81 25.22 17.25
C GLY A 261 -8.18 26.35 18.09
N LYS A 262 -8.57 27.60 17.85
CA LYS A 262 -8.02 28.82 18.48
C LYS A 262 -8.96 29.42 19.52
N LEU A 263 -9.98 28.69 19.95
CA LEU A 263 -10.83 29.14 21.05
C LEU A 263 -10.04 29.02 22.34
N GLU A 264 -9.85 30.15 23.03
CA GLU A 264 -9.22 30.14 24.35
C GLU A 264 -10.17 29.50 25.36
N PHE A 265 -9.69 28.52 26.11
CA PHE A 265 -10.40 27.91 27.23
C PHE A 265 -9.70 28.30 28.53
N LYS A 266 -10.40 29.07 29.38
CA LYS A 266 -9.85 29.64 30.62
C LYS A 266 -10.76 29.27 31.79
N PRO A 267 -10.70 28.01 32.27
CA PRO A 267 -11.48 27.60 33.42
C PRO A 267 -11.01 28.34 34.67
N LEU A 268 -11.96 28.93 35.39
CA LEU A 268 -11.74 29.63 36.66
C LEU A 268 -12.81 29.18 37.67
N PRO A 269 -12.53 29.22 38.97
CA PRO A 269 -13.54 28.92 39.99
C PRO A 269 -14.69 29.94 39.93
N ILE A 270 -15.86 29.53 39.45
CA ILE A 270 -17.06 30.37 39.32
C ILE A 270 -18.21 29.87 40.18
N ASP A 271 -19.06 30.79 40.66
CA ASP A 271 -20.34 30.44 41.27
C ASP A 271 -21.37 30.17 40.18
N VAL A 272 -21.58 28.88 39.89
CA VAL A 272 -22.48 28.42 38.83
C VAL A 272 -23.92 28.82 39.11
N VAL A 273 -24.36 28.78 40.37
CA VAL A 273 -25.74 29.11 40.76
C VAL A 273 -26.01 30.60 40.54
N ALA A 274 -25.07 31.46 40.94
CA ALA A 274 -25.19 32.90 40.71
C ALA A 274 -25.24 33.24 39.22
N LEU A 275 -24.35 32.65 38.42
CA LEU A 275 -24.33 32.85 36.97
C LEU A 275 -25.65 32.43 36.32
N CYS A 276 -26.17 31.25 36.66
CA CYS A 276 -27.46 30.77 36.13
C CYS A 276 -28.62 31.70 36.48
N LYS A 277 -28.67 32.20 37.73
CA LYS A 277 -29.68 33.17 38.16
C LYS A 277 -29.59 34.48 37.38
N GLU A 278 -28.38 35.01 37.20
CA GLU A 278 -28.14 36.24 36.43
C GLU A 278 -28.64 36.10 34.99
N ILE A 279 -28.32 34.99 34.31
CA ILE A 279 -28.77 34.71 32.95
C ILE A 279 -30.30 34.59 32.90
N VAL A 280 -30.92 33.89 33.85
CA VAL A 280 -32.37 33.75 33.91
C VAL A 280 -33.05 35.12 34.12
N GLU A 281 -32.50 35.99 34.95
CA GLU A 281 -33.03 37.35 35.15
C GLU A 281 -32.92 38.19 33.88
N GLU A 282 -31.81 38.13 33.15
CA GLU A 282 -31.62 38.80 31.86
C GLU A 282 -32.69 38.37 30.83
N PHE A 283 -32.95 37.07 30.74
CA PHE A 283 -33.97 36.53 29.84
C PHE A 283 -35.40 36.85 30.30
N LYS A 284 -35.69 36.89 31.61
CA LYS A 284 -36.99 37.32 32.14
C LYS A 284 -37.32 38.77 31.79
N LEU A 285 -36.34 39.66 31.77
CA LEU A 285 -36.51 41.07 31.38
C LEU A 285 -36.78 41.25 29.88
N THR A 286 -36.28 40.32 29.06
CA THR A 286 -36.31 40.43 27.59
C THR A 286 -37.42 39.57 26.96
N ALA A 287 -37.93 38.57 27.68
CA ALA A 287 -39.01 37.70 27.23
C ALA A 287 -40.28 38.50 26.96
N LYS A 288 -40.96 38.18 25.84
CA LYS A 288 -42.27 38.74 25.53
C LYS A 288 -43.32 38.23 26.53
N THR A 289 -44.42 38.95 26.67
CA THR A 289 -45.58 38.51 27.47
C THR A 289 -46.03 37.11 27.03
N GLY A 290 -46.12 36.16 27.95
CA GLY A 290 -46.56 34.77 27.69
C GLY A 290 -45.52 33.67 27.95
N PHE A 291 -44.31 34.02 28.41
CA PHE A 291 -43.29 33.06 28.81
C PHE A 291 -42.99 33.11 30.31
N THR A 292 -42.83 31.94 30.92
CA THR A 292 -42.31 31.81 32.29
C THR A 292 -41.02 31.00 32.25
N ILE A 293 -39.94 31.52 32.83
CA ILE A 293 -38.69 30.77 33.00
C ILE A 293 -38.60 30.33 34.46
N ASN A 294 -38.75 29.03 34.68
CA ASN A 294 -38.71 28.40 36.00
C ASN A 294 -37.31 27.85 36.24
N PHE A 295 -36.59 28.43 37.19
CA PHE A 295 -35.23 28.01 37.53
C PHE A 295 -35.25 27.21 38.84
N ASN A 296 -34.81 25.95 38.77
CA ASN A 296 -34.67 25.09 39.93
C ASN A 296 -33.20 24.65 40.08
N CYS A 297 -32.72 24.66 41.32
CA CYS A 297 -31.39 24.16 41.66
C CYS A 297 -31.53 22.96 42.59
N ILE A 298 -30.98 21.83 42.18
CA ILE A 298 -30.99 20.56 42.90
C ILE A 298 -29.55 20.22 43.25
N ASP A 299 -29.25 20.09 44.53
CA ASP A 299 -27.93 19.70 45.01
C ASP A 299 -27.98 18.29 45.57
N ASN A 300 -27.30 17.36 44.90
CA ASN A 300 -27.21 15.95 45.27
C ASN A 300 -25.83 15.58 45.85
N SER A 301 -24.98 16.56 46.17
CA SER A 301 -23.65 16.31 46.73
C SER A 301 -23.73 15.65 48.12
N LYS A 302 -22.86 14.66 48.37
CA LYS A 302 -22.92 13.82 49.58
C LYS A 302 -22.32 14.48 50.82
N GLU A 303 -21.60 15.58 50.67
CA GLU A 303 -21.06 16.38 51.77
C GLU A 303 -21.91 17.64 52.02
N THR A 304 -22.88 17.47 52.93
CA THR A 304 -23.41 18.47 53.88
C THR A 304 -23.38 19.96 53.49
N SER A 305 -24.58 20.50 53.25
CA SER A 305 -24.97 21.91 53.44
C SER A 305 -24.41 22.98 52.49
N CYS A 306 -24.65 22.87 51.17
CA CYS A 306 -24.50 24.04 50.28
C CYS A 306 -25.69 25.01 50.38
N CYS A 307 -26.78 24.60 51.02
CA CYS A 307 -28.05 25.35 51.08
C CYS A 307 -28.49 25.69 52.52
N SER A 308 -27.59 26.20 53.36
CA SER A 308 -27.99 26.84 54.63
C SER A 308 -27.23 28.14 54.87
N ASN A 309 -27.85 29.26 54.47
CA ASN A 309 -27.69 30.65 54.95
C ASN A 309 -26.32 31.28 55.27
N GLN A 310 -25.17 30.62 55.03
CA GLN A 310 -23.83 31.20 55.24
C GLN A 310 -22.84 30.66 54.18
N GLY A 311 -22.92 31.19 52.96
CA GLY A 311 -21.75 31.65 52.20
C GLY A 311 -20.69 30.65 51.71
N TRP A 312 -21.02 29.39 51.43
CA TRP A 312 -20.13 28.51 50.65
C TRP A 312 -20.59 28.45 49.19
N PHE A 313 -19.94 29.25 48.35
CA PHE A 313 -20.24 29.34 46.92
C PHE A 313 -19.82 28.05 46.20
N CYS A 314 -20.72 27.48 45.41
CA CYS A 314 -20.51 26.27 44.62
C CYS A 314 -19.52 26.57 43.49
N LYS A 315 -18.22 26.54 43.81
CA LYS A 315 -17.14 26.91 42.89
C LYS A 315 -16.77 25.73 42.00
N ALA A 316 -17.09 25.86 40.71
CA ALA A 316 -16.68 24.92 39.66
C ALA A 316 -15.57 25.56 38.80
N ASP A 317 -14.57 24.79 38.39
CA ASP A 317 -13.52 25.25 37.46
C ASP A 317 -14.08 25.27 36.02
N LEU A 318 -14.83 26.31 35.66
CA LEU A 318 -15.48 26.43 34.34
C LEU A 318 -15.10 27.76 33.67
N ASP A 319 -15.20 27.81 32.34
CA ASP A 319 -15.04 29.06 31.60
C ASP A 319 -16.37 29.80 31.57
N GLU A 320 -16.49 30.86 32.37
CA GLU A 320 -17.70 31.67 32.51
C GLU A 320 -18.25 32.15 31.17
N LYS A 321 -17.39 32.56 30.23
CA LYS A 321 -17.80 33.12 28.94
C LYS A 321 -18.40 32.05 28.06
N LEU A 322 -17.75 30.90 28.00
CA LEU A 322 -18.23 29.75 27.22
C LEU A 322 -19.50 29.16 27.84
N LEU A 323 -19.60 29.09 29.18
CA LEU A 323 -20.79 28.64 29.87
C LEU A 323 -21.99 29.58 29.63
N ARG A 324 -21.77 30.90 29.72
CA ARG A 324 -22.81 31.88 29.36
C ARG A 324 -23.26 31.71 27.91
N GLN A 325 -22.33 31.45 26.98
CA GLN A 325 -22.67 31.19 25.58
C GLN A 325 -23.51 29.91 25.42
N ILE A 326 -23.21 28.85 26.16
CA ILE A 326 -23.99 27.60 26.16
C ILE A 326 -25.44 27.89 26.61
N LEU A 327 -25.59 28.45 27.81
CA LEU A 327 -26.89 28.64 28.43
C LEU A 327 -27.75 29.66 27.67
N SER A 328 -27.16 30.77 27.23
CA SER A 328 -27.89 31.79 26.45
C SER A 328 -28.36 31.28 25.10
N ASN A 329 -27.62 30.37 24.44
CA ASN A 329 -28.10 29.77 23.19
C ASN A 329 -29.26 28.80 23.43
N LEU A 330 -29.17 27.94 24.45
CA LEU A 330 -30.21 26.98 24.76
C LEU A 330 -31.50 27.65 25.24
N LEU A 331 -31.41 28.64 26.15
CA LEU A 331 -32.56 29.42 26.60
C LEU A 331 -33.19 30.24 25.47
N SER A 332 -32.36 30.87 24.63
CA SER A 332 -32.86 31.60 23.46
C SER A 332 -33.57 30.68 22.48
N ASN A 333 -33.13 29.44 22.31
CA ASN A 333 -33.81 28.45 21.47
C ASN A 333 -35.15 28.05 22.06
N GLY A 334 -35.21 27.78 23.37
CA GLY A 334 -36.48 27.44 24.05
C GLY A 334 -37.55 28.52 23.89
N ILE A 335 -37.18 29.80 23.98
CA ILE A 335 -38.11 30.93 23.73
C ILE A 335 -38.50 31.01 22.25
N LYS A 336 -37.51 30.91 21.37
CA LYS A 336 -37.67 31.15 19.93
C LYS A 336 -38.53 30.09 19.24
N TYR A 337 -38.44 28.83 19.69
CA TYR A 337 -39.14 27.69 19.08
C TYR A 337 -40.43 27.31 19.82
N SER A 338 -40.89 28.18 20.72
CA SER A 338 -42.16 28.06 21.44
C SER A 338 -43.09 29.25 21.08
N PRO A 339 -43.63 29.31 19.86
CA PRO A 339 -44.33 30.49 19.34
C PRO A 339 -45.60 30.86 20.11
N ASP A 340 -46.27 29.87 20.72
CA ASP A 340 -47.50 30.05 21.50
C ASP A 340 -47.25 30.47 22.96
N GLY A 341 -45.99 30.74 23.32
CA GLY A 341 -45.57 30.93 24.70
C GLY A 341 -45.34 29.60 25.41
N GLY A 342 -45.32 29.64 26.73
CA GLY A 342 -45.17 28.43 27.56
C GLY A 342 -44.09 28.57 28.62
N ASP A 343 -44.00 27.51 29.43
CA ASP A 343 -43.03 27.43 30.51
C ASP A 343 -41.73 26.80 30.01
N ILE A 344 -40.61 27.48 30.27
CA ILE A 344 -39.27 26.96 30.05
C ILE A 344 -38.71 26.56 31.40
N GLN A 345 -38.50 25.26 31.57
CA GLN A 345 -37.94 24.69 32.77
C GLN A 345 -36.41 24.66 32.65
N PHE A 346 -35.70 25.29 33.58
CA PHE A 346 -34.25 25.24 33.67
C PHE A 346 -33.84 24.64 35.02
N ASP A 347 -33.37 23.39 34.97
CA ASP A 347 -32.87 22.65 36.11
C ASP A 347 -31.34 22.65 36.11
N LEU A 348 -30.76 23.10 37.22
CA LEU A 348 -29.35 22.94 37.56
C LEU A 348 -29.23 21.79 38.56
N ILE A 349 -28.60 20.70 38.17
CA ILE A 349 -28.38 19.52 39.01
C ILE A 349 -26.90 19.39 39.29
N MET A 350 -26.50 19.56 40.54
CA MET A 350 -25.11 19.44 40.97
C MET A 350 -24.88 18.06 41.62
N SER A 351 -23.74 17.46 41.31
CA SER A 351 -23.25 16.21 41.88
C SER A 351 -21.77 16.37 42.26
N ASP A 352 -21.18 15.37 42.93
CA ASP A 352 -19.80 15.47 43.41
C ASP A 352 -18.78 15.67 42.26
N ASP A 353 -19.01 15.04 41.10
CA ASP A 353 -18.03 15.03 39.97
C ASP A 353 -18.44 15.91 38.78
N SER A 354 -19.72 16.25 38.65
CA SER A 354 -20.23 16.98 37.48
C SER A 354 -21.45 17.83 37.80
N THR A 355 -21.68 18.81 36.93
CA THR A 355 -22.84 19.69 36.94
C THR A 355 -23.63 19.50 35.66
N MET A 356 -24.93 19.26 35.81
CA MET A 356 -25.86 19.08 34.72
C MET A 356 -26.81 20.28 34.60
N PHE A 357 -26.96 20.78 33.38
CA PHE A 357 -27.87 21.85 33.00
C PHE A 357 -28.93 21.27 32.07
N ARG A 358 -30.17 21.21 32.52
CA ARG A 358 -31.29 20.73 31.71
C ARG A 358 -32.24 21.87 31.42
N ILE A 359 -32.45 22.17 30.14
CA ILE A 359 -33.34 23.22 29.66
C ILE A 359 -34.42 22.55 28.82
N GLN A 360 -35.66 22.66 29.26
CA GLN A 360 -36.83 22.06 28.63
C GLN A 360 -37.84 23.12 28.22
N ASP A 361 -38.27 23.07 26.97
CA ASP A 361 -39.34 23.89 26.41
C ASP A 361 -40.58 23.04 26.06
N SER A 362 -41.71 23.72 25.86
CA SER A 362 -42.97 23.14 25.35
C SER A 362 -43.24 23.61 23.92
N GLY A 363 -42.18 23.75 23.12
CA GLY A 363 -42.25 24.29 21.77
C GLY A 363 -42.66 23.26 20.71
N ILE A 364 -42.33 23.58 19.47
CA ILE A 364 -42.73 22.78 18.29
C ILE A 364 -42.11 21.36 18.25
N GLY A 365 -41.07 21.10 19.06
CA GLY A 365 -40.30 19.86 19.01
C GLY A 365 -39.46 19.69 17.74
N ILE A 366 -38.66 18.62 17.69
CA ILE A 366 -37.71 18.35 16.61
C ILE A 366 -37.98 16.95 16.01
N PRO A 367 -38.16 16.84 14.68
CA PRO A 367 -38.36 15.57 14.00
C PRO A 367 -37.17 14.62 14.21
N PRO A 368 -37.40 13.31 14.45
CA PRO A 368 -36.34 12.33 14.70
C PRO A 368 -35.23 12.31 13.62
N GLU A 369 -35.60 12.48 12.35
CA GLU A 369 -34.67 12.54 11.22
C GLU A 369 -33.68 13.71 11.27
N ASP A 370 -34.03 14.80 11.96
CA ASP A 370 -33.18 15.98 12.10
C ASP A 370 -32.29 15.92 13.35
N GLN A 371 -32.62 15.07 14.34
CA GLN A 371 -31.98 15.05 15.66
C GLN A 371 -30.49 14.71 15.61
N GLU A 372 -30.09 13.77 14.75
CA GLU A 372 -28.68 13.38 14.58
C GLU A 372 -27.79 14.53 14.07
N ARG A 373 -28.39 15.45 13.32
CA ARG A 373 -27.66 16.50 12.58
C ARG A 373 -27.80 17.89 13.22
N LEU A 374 -28.46 18.00 14.38
CA LEU A 374 -28.71 19.28 15.06
C LEU A 374 -27.45 20.07 15.44
N PHE A 375 -26.37 19.35 15.72
CA PHE A 375 -25.09 19.95 16.13
C PHE A 375 -24.16 20.23 14.93
N GLU A 376 -24.57 19.86 13.70
CA GLU A 376 -23.85 20.24 12.48
C GLU A 376 -24.01 21.74 12.21
N ALA A 377 -22.92 22.39 11.79
CA ALA A 377 -22.95 23.81 11.46
C ALA A 377 -23.87 24.08 10.24
N PHE A 378 -24.65 25.16 10.32
CA PHE A 378 -25.60 25.60 9.29
C PHE A 378 -26.80 24.69 9.08
N GLN A 379 -26.95 23.65 9.89
CA GLN A 379 -28.12 22.79 9.84
C GLN A 379 -29.28 23.46 10.60
N ARG A 380 -30.47 23.37 10.03
CA ARG A 380 -31.73 23.80 10.66
C ARG A 380 -32.73 22.68 10.50
N SER A 381 -33.55 22.45 11.53
CA SER A 381 -34.62 21.46 11.41
C SER A 381 -35.64 21.89 10.33
N SER A 382 -36.18 20.90 9.65
CA SER A 382 -37.12 21.03 8.54
C SER A 382 -38.44 21.70 8.94
N ASN A 383 -38.89 21.53 10.19
CA ASN A 383 -40.16 22.04 10.70
C ASN A 383 -40.11 23.52 11.17
N VAL A 384 -38.95 24.18 11.04
CA VAL A 384 -38.68 25.51 11.61
C VAL A 384 -39.25 26.65 10.75
N GLY A 385 -39.68 26.36 9.53
CA GLY A 385 -40.38 27.30 8.64
C GLY A 385 -39.66 28.66 8.49
N THR A 386 -40.38 29.74 8.78
CA THR A 386 -39.90 31.14 8.63
C THR A 386 -39.13 31.67 9.85
N ILE A 387 -38.94 30.88 10.91
CA ILE A 387 -38.26 31.34 12.12
C ILE A 387 -36.77 31.57 11.81
N SER A 388 -36.33 32.82 11.76
CA SER A 388 -34.95 33.21 11.37
C SER A 388 -33.88 32.58 12.25
N GLY A 389 -32.75 32.15 11.68
CA GLY A 389 -31.60 31.63 12.41
C GLY A 389 -30.49 31.12 11.49
N THR A 390 -29.25 31.18 11.97
CA THR A 390 -28.03 30.82 11.22
C THR A 390 -27.73 29.33 11.17
N GLY A 391 -28.31 28.53 12.09
CA GLY A 391 -27.89 27.14 12.30
C GLY A 391 -26.51 26.99 12.95
N LEU A 392 -25.94 28.06 13.52
CA LEU A 392 -24.63 28.01 14.20
C LEU A 392 -24.73 27.81 15.72
N GLY A 393 -25.87 28.15 16.33
CA GLY A 393 -26.01 28.17 17.79
C GLY A 393 -25.69 26.84 18.46
N LEU A 394 -26.32 25.74 18.01
CA LEU A 394 -26.08 24.40 18.59
C LEU A 394 -24.69 23.85 18.27
N ALA A 395 -24.13 24.15 17.09
CA ALA A 395 -22.75 23.79 16.76
C ALA A 395 -21.74 24.49 17.69
N ILE A 396 -21.96 25.77 18.00
CA ILE A 396 -21.19 26.53 18.99
C ILE A 396 -21.33 25.90 20.37
N VAL A 397 -22.56 25.60 20.81
CA VAL A 397 -22.82 24.94 22.10
C VAL A 397 -22.03 23.64 22.20
N LYS A 398 -22.09 22.77 21.19
CA LYS A 398 -21.36 21.50 21.17
C LYS A 398 -19.85 21.70 21.31
N LYS A 399 -19.27 22.66 20.60
CA LYS A 399 -17.83 22.99 20.71
C LYS A 399 -17.47 23.50 22.10
N CYS A 400 -18.27 24.39 22.68
CA CYS A 400 -18.06 24.90 24.04
C CYS A 400 -18.16 23.78 25.10
N VAL A 401 -19.13 22.87 24.96
CA VAL A 401 -19.27 21.70 25.84
C VAL A 401 -18.07 20.76 25.71
N ASN A 402 -17.65 20.46 24.48
CA ASN A 402 -16.49 19.59 24.25
C ASN A 402 -15.19 20.18 24.83
N LEU A 403 -14.99 21.51 24.79
CA LEU A 403 -13.84 22.17 25.42
C LEU A 403 -13.84 22.03 26.94
N HIS A 404 -15.01 21.99 27.56
CA HIS A 404 -15.17 21.65 28.96
C HIS A 404 -15.12 20.14 29.23
N GLY A 405 -14.78 19.30 28.23
CA GLY A 405 -14.77 17.84 28.41
C GLY A 405 -16.14 17.25 28.78
N GLY A 406 -17.23 17.97 28.48
CA GLY A 406 -18.59 17.59 28.81
C GLY A 406 -19.33 16.89 27.68
N GLU A 407 -20.61 16.63 27.92
CA GLU A 407 -21.53 16.02 26.96
C GLU A 407 -22.82 16.85 26.83
N ILE A 408 -23.47 16.76 25.67
CA ILE A 408 -24.79 17.35 25.42
C ILE A 408 -25.68 16.34 24.72
N CYS A 409 -26.88 16.16 25.26
CA CYS A 409 -27.93 15.27 24.75
C CYS A 409 -29.20 16.06 24.48
N VAL A 410 -30.06 15.51 23.62
CA VAL A 410 -31.35 16.09 23.27
C VAL A 410 -32.43 15.02 23.33
N GLU A 411 -33.56 15.36 23.93
CA GLU A 411 -34.80 14.57 23.94
C GLU A 411 -35.89 15.46 23.37
N SER A 412 -36.53 15.04 22.28
CA SER A 412 -37.53 15.88 21.62
C SER A 412 -38.62 15.05 20.96
N GLU A 413 -39.85 15.55 21.05
CA GLU A 413 -41.02 15.00 20.38
C GLU A 413 -41.81 16.13 19.72
N VAL A 414 -42.17 15.91 18.45
CA VAL A 414 -42.86 16.92 17.62
C VAL A 414 -44.20 17.27 18.24
N GLY A 415 -44.43 18.55 18.48
CA GLY A 415 -45.64 19.09 19.11
C GLY A 415 -45.72 18.96 20.63
N VAL A 416 -44.71 18.37 21.28
CA VAL A 416 -44.62 18.27 22.75
C VAL A 416 -43.57 19.24 23.29
N GLY A 417 -42.38 19.27 22.68
CA GLY A 417 -41.29 20.16 23.09
C GLY A 417 -39.92 19.51 23.00
N THR A 418 -38.92 20.17 23.56
CA THR A 418 -37.52 19.73 23.53
C THR A 418 -36.87 19.91 24.89
N ALA A 419 -36.05 18.93 25.30
CA ALA A 419 -35.16 19.03 26.44
C ALA A 419 -33.70 18.85 25.99
N PHE A 420 -32.88 19.87 26.24
CA PHE A 420 -31.43 19.78 26.09
C PHE A 420 -30.79 19.56 27.47
N THR A 421 -29.90 18.59 27.55
CA THR A 421 -29.17 18.26 28.78
C THR A 421 -27.68 18.39 28.51
N VAL A 422 -27.01 19.30 29.22
CA VAL A 422 -25.56 19.51 29.16
C VAL A 422 -24.94 19.05 30.46
N THR A 423 -23.93 18.20 30.41
CA THR A 423 -23.20 17.71 31.59
C THR A 423 -21.74 18.15 31.49
N LEU A 424 -21.25 18.90 32.48
CA LEU A 424 -19.87 19.40 32.55
C LEU A 424 -19.16 18.87 33.80
N PRO A 425 -17.89 18.41 33.70
CA PRO A 425 -17.10 18.00 34.87
C PRO A 425 -16.72 19.21 35.75
N LEU A 426 -16.66 19.01 37.06
CA LEU A 426 -16.40 20.07 38.06
C LEU A 426 -14.91 20.35 38.32
N HIS A 427 -14.03 19.38 38.04
CA HIS A 427 -12.61 19.44 38.39
C HIS A 427 -11.68 19.40 37.18
N SER A 428 -10.64 20.22 37.24
CA SER A 428 -9.66 20.43 36.19
C SER A 428 -8.73 19.26 35.89
N SER A 429 -8.70 18.23 36.74
CA SER A 429 -7.95 16.98 36.56
C SER A 429 -8.36 16.18 35.31
N HIS A 430 -9.52 16.48 34.71
CA HIS A 430 -9.99 15.89 33.45
C HIS A 430 -9.61 16.68 32.18
N TYR A 431 -9.09 17.90 32.28
CA TYR A 431 -8.72 18.71 31.09
C TYR A 431 -7.38 18.30 30.45
N SER A 432 -6.59 17.47 31.14
CA SER A 432 -5.30 16.96 30.67
C SER A 432 -5.41 15.55 30.08
N ALA A 433 -6.21 15.37 29.02
CA ALA A 433 -6.11 14.21 28.13
C ALA A 433 -6.86 14.40 26.80
N LYS A 434 -6.22 15.10 25.85
CA LYS A 434 -6.12 14.76 24.42
C LYS A 434 -5.70 16.01 23.62
N PRO A 435 -4.44 16.10 23.15
CA PRO A 435 -4.18 16.83 21.92
C PRO A 435 -4.89 16.08 20.80
N ASN A 436 -5.80 16.75 20.10
CA ASN A 436 -6.39 16.24 18.86
C ASN A 436 -5.26 15.99 17.84
N THR A 437 -5.10 14.73 17.43
CA THR A 437 -4.49 14.34 16.16
C THR A 437 -5.38 14.71 14.99
#